data_AF-A0A9W6JXI2-F1
#
_entry.id   AF-A0A9W6JXI2-F1
#
_cell.length_a   1.000
_cell.length_b   1.000
_cell.length_c   1.000
_cell.angle_alpha   90.00
_cell.angle_beta   90.00
_cell.angle_gamma   90.00
#
_symmetry.space_group_name_H-M   'P 1'
#
loop_
_entity.id
_entity.type
_entity.pdbx_description
1 polymer ?
#
loop_
_entity_poly.entity_id
_entity_poly.type
_entity_poly.pdbx_seq_one_letter_code
_entity_poly.pdbx_strand_id
1 'polypeptide(L)'
;MSGVTLQTQVVGDAAIRAFAQLRGVVSDTAPIMRAIGTALVESTHTRFEKAVDPEGNAWEPLNPLYESIKRGPGILRESGMRGGLMGSITRRATHDSVEIGTNKIYAAVHQFGAVIRPVRARKLRFWLSTGLVAAEEVTIPARPYLGISDEDELTIYETLVDALDRAIGLGR
;
A
#
# COMPACT_ATOMS: atom_id res chain seq x y z
N MET A 1 15.26 21.98 50.43
CA MET A 1 14.01 22.02 49.64
C MET A 1 12.95 21.26 50.41
N SER A 2 11.89 21.91 50.87
CA SER A 2 10.75 21.26 51.50
C SER A 2 9.65 21.04 50.45
N GLY A 3 9.09 19.83 50.40
CA GLY A 3 8.02 19.45 49.48
C GLY A 3 7.23 18.26 50.00
N VAL A 4 6.02 18.06 49.47
CA VAL A 4 5.13 16.92 49.79
C VAL A 4 5.05 15.99 48.59
N THR A 5 4.98 14.67 48.84
CA THR A 5 4.77 13.64 47.81
C THR A 5 3.66 12.71 48.26
N LEU A 6 2.71 12.42 47.35
CA LEU A 6 1.71 11.37 47.51
C LEU A 6 2.07 10.21 46.58
N GLN A 7 2.25 9.02 47.15
CA GLN A 7 2.37 7.77 46.40
C GLN A 7 1.06 6.99 46.51
N THR A 8 0.56 6.49 45.39
CA THR A 8 -0.62 5.63 45.31
C THR A 8 -0.30 4.39 44.50
N GLN A 9 -1.01 3.29 44.76
CA GLN A 9 -0.84 2.02 44.07
C GLN A 9 -2.19 1.46 43.65
N VAL A 10 -2.22 0.81 42.50
CA VAL A 10 -3.38 0.07 42.03
C VAL A 10 -3.36 -1.31 42.70
N VAL A 11 -4.32 -1.55 43.58
CA VAL A 11 -4.39 -2.81 44.36
C VAL A 11 -5.49 -3.76 43.85
N GLY A 12 -6.40 -3.25 43.01
CA GLY A 12 -7.51 -4.05 42.50
C GLY A 12 -7.10 -5.05 41.43
N ASP A 13 -7.43 -6.33 41.62
CA ASP A 13 -7.09 -7.43 40.71
C ASP A 13 -7.53 -7.20 39.26
N ALA A 14 -8.71 -6.62 39.05
CA ALA A 14 -9.22 -6.30 37.70
C ALA A 14 -8.33 -5.27 36.99
N ALA A 15 -7.91 -4.22 37.71
CA ALA A 15 -7.05 -3.19 37.15
C ALA A 15 -5.63 -3.72 36.89
N ILE A 16 -5.08 -4.55 37.79
CA ILE A 16 -3.77 -5.20 37.58
C ILE A 16 -3.79 -6.08 36.32
N ARG A 17 -4.86 -6.87 36.11
CA ARG A 17 -5.02 -7.70 34.90
C ARG A 17 -5.11 -6.86 33.63
N ALA A 18 -5.89 -5.78 33.64
CA ALA A 18 -6.00 -4.86 32.50
C ALA A 18 -4.65 -4.21 32.16
N PHE A 19 -3.86 -3.80 33.16
CA PHE A 19 -2.51 -3.28 32.94
C PHE A 19 -1.55 -4.33 32.36
N ALA A 20 -1.62 -5.58 32.84
CA ALA A 20 -0.80 -6.67 32.29
C ALA A 20 -1.15 -6.97 30.83
N GLN A 21 -2.44 -6.96 30.49
CA GLN A 21 -2.94 -7.12 29.12
C GLN A 21 -2.48 -5.99 28.19
N LEU A 22 -2.64 -4.74 28.63
CA LEU A 22 -2.18 -3.56 27.87
C LEU A 22 -0.66 -3.63 27.60
N ARG A 23 0.14 -3.96 28.62
CA ARG A 23 1.59 -4.13 28.47
C ARG A 23 1.94 -5.20 27.44
N GLY A 24 1.20 -6.30 27.37
CA GLY A 24 1.40 -7.35 26.38
C GLY A 24 1.34 -6.81 24.95
N VAL A 25 0.31 -6.03 24.63
CA VAL A 25 0.12 -5.48 23.28
C VAL A 25 1.09 -4.35 22.95
N VAL A 26 1.38 -3.46 23.90
CA VAL A 26 2.36 -2.38 23.69
C VAL A 26 3.78 -2.92 23.56
N SER A 27 4.07 -4.13 24.07
CA SER A 27 5.40 -4.74 23.99
C SER A 27 5.72 -5.42 22.66
N ASP A 28 4.71 -5.89 21.91
CA ASP A 28 4.87 -6.41 20.55
C ASP A 28 3.70 -5.95 19.65
N THR A 29 3.93 -4.86 18.96
CA THR A 29 3.01 -4.26 17.99
C THR A 29 3.15 -4.85 16.59
N ALA A 30 4.08 -5.78 16.36
CA ALA A 30 4.29 -6.38 15.04
C ALA A 30 3.05 -7.10 14.47
N PRO A 31 2.20 -7.79 15.26
CA PRO A 31 0.93 -8.31 14.77
C PRO A 31 0.00 -7.23 14.20
N ILE A 32 -0.04 -6.05 14.84
CA ILE A 32 -0.86 -4.92 14.40
C ILE A 32 -0.30 -4.34 13.12
N MET A 33 1.01 -4.08 13.06
CA MET A 33 1.69 -3.61 11.84
C MET A 33 1.51 -4.59 10.67
N ARG A 34 1.49 -5.90 10.96
CA ARG A 34 1.16 -6.91 9.94
C ARG A 34 -0.27 -6.77 9.44
N ALA A 35 -1.25 -6.57 10.31
CA ALA A 35 -2.64 -6.38 9.91
C ALA A 35 -2.81 -5.11 9.06
N ILE A 36 -2.25 -3.99 9.51
CA ILE A 36 -2.23 -2.72 8.77
C ILE A 36 -1.66 -2.91 7.37
N GLY A 37 -0.48 -3.53 7.26
CA GLY A 37 0.12 -3.74 5.95
C GLY A 37 -0.72 -4.64 5.05
N THR A 38 -1.44 -5.64 5.60
CA THR A 38 -2.35 -6.48 4.79
C THR A 38 -3.46 -5.62 4.20
N ALA A 39 -4.07 -4.76 5.02
CA ALA A 39 -5.14 -3.87 4.58
C ALA A 39 -4.65 -2.88 3.49
N LEU A 40 -3.46 -2.31 3.66
CA LEU A 40 -2.90 -1.37 2.69
C LEU A 40 -2.48 -2.05 1.37
N VAL A 41 -2.04 -3.32 1.41
CA VAL A 41 -1.85 -4.12 0.18
C VAL A 41 -3.19 -4.30 -0.53
N GLU A 42 -4.26 -4.64 0.20
CA GLU A 42 -5.60 -4.81 -0.37
C GLU A 42 -6.16 -3.50 -0.95
N SER A 43 -5.96 -2.38 -0.26
CA SER A 43 -6.30 -1.05 -0.75
C SER A 43 -5.56 -0.72 -2.06
N THR A 44 -4.26 -1.02 -2.10
CA THR A 44 -3.46 -0.88 -3.34
C THR A 44 -4.03 -1.75 -4.45
N HIS A 45 -4.41 -3.01 -4.18
CA HIS A 45 -5.05 -3.88 -5.16
C HIS A 45 -6.37 -3.29 -5.68
N THR A 46 -7.21 -2.77 -4.79
CA THR A 46 -8.47 -2.11 -5.14
C THR A 46 -8.26 -0.93 -6.09
N ARG A 47 -7.18 -0.14 -5.89
CA ARG A 47 -6.79 0.95 -6.81
C ARG A 47 -6.48 0.46 -8.21
N PHE A 48 -5.76 -0.66 -8.36
CA PHE A 48 -5.54 -1.28 -9.67
C PHE A 48 -6.86 -1.72 -10.32
N GLU A 49 -7.77 -2.30 -9.56
CA GLU A 49 -9.05 -2.78 -10.07
C GLU A 49 -9.95 -1.64 -10.54
N LYS A 50 -9.97 -0.54 -9.79
CA LYS A 50 -10.74 0.67 -10.11
C LYS A 50 -10.02 1.63 -11.05
N ALA A 51 -8.73 1.42 -11.30
CA ALA A 51 -7.84 2.32 -12.04
C ALA A 51 -7.83 3.76 -11.50
N VAL A 52 -7.63 3.89 -10.19
CA VAL A 52 -7.59 5.18 -9.48
C VAL A 52 -6.32 5.34 -8.64
N ASP A 53 -5.96 6.58 -8.35
CA ASP A 53 -4.88 6.92 -7.41
C ASP A 53 -5.36 6.89 -5.93
N PRO A 54 -4.48 7.11 -4.93
CA PRO A 54 -4.86 7.16 -3.52
C PRO A 54 -5.92 8.22 -3.20
N GLU A 55 -5.94 9.32 -3.93
CA GLU A 55 -6.91 10.40 -3.78
C GLU A 55 -8.26 10.10 -4.48
N GLY A 56 -8.34 8.97 -5.20
CA GLY A 56 -9.54 8.53 -5.90
C GLY A 56 -9.68 9.09 -7.33
N ASN A 57 -8.70 9.79 -7.85
CA ASN A 57 -8.70 10.27 -9.23
C ASN A 57 -8.44 9.12 -10.20
N ALA A 58 -9.18 9.08 -11.31
CA ALA A 58 -8.96 8.09 -12.34
C ALA A 58 -7.58 8.25 -12.99
N TRP A 59 -6.91 7.13 -13.22
CA TRP A 59 -5.66 7.09 -13.99
C TRP A 59 -5.90 7.48 -15.44
N GLU A 60 -4.86 8.08 -16.04
CA GLU A 60 -4.86 8.39 -17.47
C GLU A 60 -5.11 7.10 -18.30
N PRO A 61 -6.10 7.11 -19.21
CA PRO A 61 -6.44 5.97 -20.06
C PRO A 61 -5.25 5.43 -20.85
N LEU A 62 -5.37 4.18 -21.30
CA LEU A 62 -4.40 3.61 -22.22
C LEU A 62 -4.53 4.27 -23.59
N ASN A 63 -3.43 4.30 -24.33
CA ASN A 63 -3.50 4.61 -25.75
C ASN A 63 -4.40 3.58 -26.46
N PRO A 64 -5.43 3.97 -27.24
CA PRO A 64 -6.38 3.03 -27.84
C PRO A 64 -5.74 1.97 -28.75
N LEU A 65 -4.65 2.32 -29.44
CA LEU A 65 -3.93 1.39 -30.31
C LEU A 65 -3.15 0.35 -29.50
N TYR A 66 -2.71 0.69 -28.29
CA TYR A 66 -2.10 -0.26 -27.37
C TYR A 66 -3.16 -1.10 -26.65
N GLU A 67 -4.24 -0.47 -26.18
CA GLU A 67 -5.33 -1.13 -25.47
C GLU A 67 -5.96 -2.27 -26.29
N SER A 68 -6.21 -2.03 -27.58
CA SER A 68 -6.80 -3.03 -28.48
C SER A 68 -5.98 -4.32 -28.66
N ILE A 69 -4.68 -4.29 -28.38
CA ILE A 69 -3.79 -5.47 -28.44
C ILE A 69 -3.28 -5.90 -27.06
N LYS A 70 -3.66 -5.18 -26.00
CA LYS A 70 -3.20 -5.46 -24.64
C LYS A 70 -3.75 -6.81 -24.20
N ARG A 71 -2.88 -7.59 -23.56
CA ARG A 71 -3.27 -8.81 -22.85
C ARG A 71 -3.59 -8.47 -21.40
N GLY A 72 -4.64 -9.08 -20.86
CA GLY A 72 -5.13 -8.86 -19.50
C GLY A 72 -6.11 -7.68 -19.39
N PRO A 73 -6.91 -7.66 -18.32
CA PRO A 73 -7.95 -6.65 -18.13
C PRO A 73 -7.35 -5.31 -17.71
N GLY A 74 -7.97 -4.19 -18.06
CA GLY A 74 -7.72 -2.87 -17.45
C GLY A 74 -6.29 -2.33 -17.51
N ILE A 75 -6.04 -1.28 -16.73
CA ILE A 75 -4.76 -0.56 -16.70
C ILE A 75 -3.81 -1.21 -15.69
N LEU A 76 -2.55 -1.44 -16.09
CA LEU A 76 -1.49 -2.05 -15.24
C LEU A 76 -1.78 -3.43 -14.63
N ARG A 77 -2.80 -4.11 -15.14
CA ARG A 77 -3.18 -5.46 -14.72
C ARG A 77 -2.79 -6.47 -15.80
N GLU A 78 -2.34 -7.64 -15.38
CA GLU A 78 -1.98 -8.76 -16.25
C GLU A 78 -2.97 -9.92 -16.09
N SER A 79 -3.00 -10.85 -17.04
CA SER A 79 -3.79 -12.07 -16.91
C SER A 79 -3.24 -12.95 -15.79
N GLY A 80 -4.11 -13.37 -14.86
CA GLY A 80 -3.78 -14.25 -13.74
C GLY A 80 -3.57 -13.52 -12.41
N MET A 81 -4.05 -14.10 -11.32
CA MET A 81 -4.13 -13.46 -9.98
C MET A 81 -2.78 -13.08 -9.36
N ARG A 82 -1.65 -13.64 -9.82
CA ARG A 82 -0.31 -13.42 -9.25
C ARG A 82 0.71 -12.85 -10.25
N GLY A 83 0.24 -12.37 -11.41
CA GLY A 83 1.07 -11.77 -12.45
C GLY A 83 1.18 -10.25 -12.33
N GLY A 84 2.13 -9.66 -13.07
CA GLY A 84 2.25 -8.21 -13.23
C GLY A 84 2.63 -7.40 -11.99
N LEU A 85 2.29 -6.11 -12.04
CA LEU A 85 2.62 -5.13 -11.00
C LEU A 85 1.73 -5.30 -9.77
N MET A 86 0.41 -5.35 -9.98
CA MET A 86 -0.59 -5.56 -8.92
C MET A 86 -0.27 -6.80 -8.08
N GLY A 87 -0.10 -7.97 -8.70
CA GLY A 87 0.18 -9.22 -7.99
C GLY A 87 1.57 -9.31 -7.34
N SER A 88 2.43 -8.31 -7.54
CA SER A 88 3.78 -8.26 -6.96
C SER A 88 3.90 -7.34 -5.74
N ILE A 89 2.81 -6.67 -5.37
CA ILE A 89 2.78 -5.81 -4.19
C ILE A 89 2.89 -6.70 -2.94
N THR A 90 3.82 -6.36 -2.06
CA THR A 90 4.11 -7.07 -0.82
C THR A 90 4.32 -6.09 0.31
N ARG A 91 4.31 -6.62 1.53
CA ARG A 91 4.52 -5.85 2.77
C ARG A 91 5.61 -6.46 3.63
N ARG A 92 6.27 -5.61 4.42
CA ARG A 92 7.17 -6.00 5.50
C ARG A 92 6.82 -5.18 6.73
N ALA A 93 6.59 -5.84 7.85
CA ALA A 93 6.23 -5.16 9.10
C ALA A 93 7.26 -5.45 10.18
N THR A 94 7.66 -4.41 10.90
CA THR A 94 8.41 -4.47 12.17
C THR A 94 7.44 -4.20 13.32
N HIS A 95 7.96 -3.96 14.52
CA HIS A 95 7.15 -3.54 15.66
C HIS A 95 6.62 -2.11 15.46
N ASP A 96 7.42 -1.21 14.91
CA ASP A 96 7.16 0.23 14.82
C ASP A 96 6.82 0.73 13.41
N SER A 97 6.97 -0.10 12.38
CA SER A 97 6.75 0.33 11.00
C SER A 97 6.19 -0.77 10.11
N VAL A 98 5.61 -0.34 8.98
CA VAL A 98 5.21 -1.20 7.88
C VAL A 98 5.60 -0.58 6.55
N GLU A 99 6.27 -1.37 5.73
CA GLU A 99 6.70 -1.01 4.38
C GLU A 99 5.86 -1.77 3.36
N ILE A 100 5.49 -1.11 2.26
CA ILE A 100 4.71 -1.67 1.16
C ILE A 100 5.36 -1.33 -0.15
N GLY A 101 5.45 -2.30 -1.06
CA GLY A 101 6.03 -2.07 -2.36
C GLY A 101 6.21 -3.33 -3.19
N THR A 102 7.05 -3.23 -4.20
CA THR A 102 7.29 -4.28 -5.20
C THR A 102 8.74 -4.22 -5.67
N ASN A 103 9.25 -5.36 -6.14
CA ASN A 103 10.58 -5.46 -6.76
C ASN A 103 10.55 -5.27 -8.29
N LYS A 104 9.41 -4.91 -8.89
CA LYS A 104 9.30 -4.69 -10.35
C LYS A 104 10.00 -3.39 -10.73
N ILE A 105 10.97 -3.46 -11.64
CA ILE A 105 11.80 -2.30 -12.02
C ILE A 105 10.96 -1.15 -12.60
N TYR A 106 9.89 -1.49 -13.32
CA TYR A 106 9.02 -0.52 -13.99
C TYR A 106 7.95 0.08 -13.06
N ALA A 107 7.90 -0.37 -11.79
CA ALA A 107 7.01 0.16 -10.75
C ALA A 107 7.13 1.69 -10.61
N ALA A 108 8.36 2.19 -10.49
CA ALA A 108 8.63 3.62 -10.31
C ALA A 108 8.15 4.46 -11.51
N VAL A 109 8.28 3.93 -12.73
CA VAL A 109 7.79 4.60 -13.95
C VAL A 109 6.28 4.80 -13.90
N HIS A 110 5.53 3.84 -13.35
CA HIS A 110 4.09 4.00 -13.18
C HIS A 110 3.73 4.79 -11.94
N GLN A 111 4.45 4.68 -10.83
CA GLN A 111 4.17 5.47 -9.64
C GLN A 111 4.35 6.97 -9.90
N PHE A 112 5.44 7.36 -10.58
CA PHE A 112 5.84 8.76 -10.71
C PHE A 112 5.71 9.34 -12.13
N GLY A 113 5.42 8.48 -13.12
CA GLY A 113 5.54 8.85 -14.53
C GLY A 113 7.01 8.86 -14.98
N ALA A 114 7.24 8.82 -16.29
CA ALA A 114 8.58 8.96 -16.85
C ALA A 114 8.55 9.37 -18.32
N VAL A 115 9.65 9.97 -18.78
CA VAL A 115 9.95 10.09 -20.20
C VAL A 115 11.04 9.08 -20.56
N ILE A 116 10.69 8.11 -21.39
CA ILE A 116 11.59 7.04 -21.83
C ILE A 116 12.30 7.49 -23.10
N ARG A 117 13.63 7.37 -23.13
CA ARG A 117 14.49 7.69 -24.27
C ARG A 117 15.42 6.52 -24.59
N PRO A 118 15.80 6.33 -25.86
CA PRO A 118 16.72 5.26 -26.22
C PRO A 118 18.14 5.58 -25.72
N VAL A 119 18.80 4.61 -25.10
CA VAL A 119 20.14 4.81 -24.52
C VAL A 119 21.25 4.57 -25.55
N ARG A 120 21.15 3.49 -26.33
CA ARG A 120 22.15 3.09 -27.33
C ARG A 120 21.62 3.09 -28.77
N ALA A 121 20.29 3.05 -28.92
CA ALA A 121 19.63 3.05 -30.23
C ALA A 121 19.28 4.48 -30.66
N ARG A 122 18.98 4.68 -31.95
CA ARG A 122 18.53 5.99 -32.47
C ARG A 122 17.09 6.32 -32.10
N LYS A 123 16.22 5.30 -32.01
CA LYS A 123 14.79 5.42 -31.69
C LYS A 123 14.33 4.22 -30.87
N LEU A 124 13.33 4.44 -30.02
CA LEU A 124 12.53 3.38 -29.40
C LEU A 124 11.73 2.67 -30.48
N ARG A 125 11.48 1.37 -30.31
CA ARG A 125 10.65 0.56 -31.21
C ARG A 125 9.72 -0.32 -30.41
N PHE A 126 8.42 -0.26 -30.68
CA PHE A 126 7.39 -1.03 -29.96
C PHE A 126 6.18 -1.27 -30.87
N TRP A 127 5.37 -2.26 -30.52
CA TRP A 127 4.18 -2.65 -31.29
C TRP A 127 2.93 -1.93 -30.81
N LEU A 128 2.13 -1.44 -31.75
CA LEU A 128 0.75 -1.03 -31.59
C LEU A 128 -0.13 -1.87 -32.52
N SER A 129 -1.46 -1.75 -32.42
CA SER A 129 -2.39 -2.44 -33.32
C SER A 129 -2.17 -2.16 -34.80
N THR A 130 -1.63 -0.98 -35.14
CA THR A 130 -1.30 -0.57 -36.51
C THR A 130 0.04 -1.11 -37.02
N GLY A 131 0.85 -1.76 -36.17
CA GLY A 131 2.15 -2.31 -36.50
C GLY A 131 3.29 -1.74 -35.65
N LEU A 132 4.52 -1.89 -36.16
CA LEU A 132 5.73 -1.46 -35.46
C LEU A 132 5.92 0.05 -35.56
N VAL A 133 5.97 0.73 -34.42
CA VAL A 133 6.17 2.19 -34.32
C VAL A 133 7.59 2.50 -33.85
N ALA A 134 8.14 3.62 -34.34
CA ALA A 134 9.42 4.16 -33.88
C ALA A 134 9.24 5.57 -33.31
N ALA A 135 9.82 5.84 -32.14
CA ALA A 135 9.71 7.13 -31.44
C ALA A 135 11.05 7.58 -30.87
N GLU A 136 11.28 8.88 -30.78
CA GLU A 136 12.50 9.44 -30.15
C GLU A 136 12.40 9.42 -28.63
N GLU A 137 11.19 9.62 -28.12
CA GLU A 137 10.85 9.45 -26.71
C GLU A 137 9.40 9.00 -26.55
N VAL A 138 9.09 8.46 -25.37
CA VAL A 138 7.71 8.11 -24.98
C VAL A 138 7.49 8.63 -23.57
N THR A 139 6.46 9.45 -23.40
CA THR A 139 6.00 9.87 -22.07
C THR A 139 4.99 8.87 -21.54
N ILE A 140 5.27 8.31 -20.36
CA ILE A 140 4.38 7.44 -19.62
C ILE A 140 3.79 8.29 -18.47
N PRO A 141 2.47 8.49 -18.43
CA PRO A 141 1.84 9.25 -17.35
C PRO A 141 1.97 8.50 -16.02
N ALA A 142 2.02 9.27 -14.94
CA ALA A 142 1.93 8.73 -13.59
C ALA A 142 0.56 8.07 -13.39
N ARG A 143 0.58 6.94 -12.70
CA ARG A 143 -0.55 6.14 -12.23
C ARG A 143 -0.23 5.74 -10.80
N PRO A 144 -0.23 6.70 -9.85
CA PRO A 144 0.14 6.42 -8.47
C PRO A 144 -0.79 5.35 -7.92
N TYR A 145 -0.22 4.32 -7.32
CA TYR A 145 -0.97 3.22 -6.68
C TYR A 145 -0.54 3.02 -5.23
N LEU A 146 0.72 3.36 -4.93
CA LEU A 146 1.20 3.49 -3.55
C LEU A 146 0.89 4.89 -3.02
N GLY A 147 0.43 4.92 -1.78
CA GLY A 147 0.04 6.10 -1.04
C GLY A 147 -0.97 5.71 0.04
N ILE A 148 -1.26 6.66 0.93
CA ILE A 148 -2.24 6.52 2.00
C ILE A 148 -3.40 7.43 1.64
N SER A 149 -4.58 6.85 1.45
CA SER A 149 -5.83 7.59 1.26
C SER A 149 -6.51 7.90 2.60
N ASP A 150 -7.52 8.77 2.60
CA ASP A 150 -8.35 9.01 3.80
C ASP A 150 -9.00 7.70 4.32
N GLU A 151 -9.41 6.81 3.42
CA GLU A 151 -9.95 5.48 3.77
C GLU A 151 -8.87 4.57 4.39
N ASP A 152 -7.63 4.66 3.93
CA ASP A 152 -6.52 3.92 4.53
C ASP A 152 -6.22 4.43 5.94
N GLU A 153 -6.20 5.74 6.18
CA GLU A 153 -5.99 6.31 7.51
C GLU A 153 -7.04 5.81 8.50
N LEU A 154 -8.30 5.78 8.08
CA LEU A 154 -9.39 5.23 8.88
C LEU A 154 -9.18 3.73 9.14
N THR A 155 -8.84 2.95 8.12
CA THR A 155 -8.58 1.51 8.26
C THR A 155 -7.41 1.22 9.21
N ILE A 156 -6.35 2.04 9.15
CA ILE A 156 -5.21 1.98 10.08
C ILE A 156 -5.69 2.23 11.51
N TYR A 157 -6.47 3.29 11.71
CA TYR A 157 -7.01 3.66 13.01
C TYR A 157 -7.92 2.58 13.58
N GLU A 158 -8.86 2.06 12.79
CA GLU A 158 -9.75 0.97 13.19
C GLU A 158 -8.97 -0.29 13.55
N THR A 159 -7.96 -0.65 12.75
CA THR A 159 -7.09 -1.80 13.05
C THR A 159 -6.37 -1.67 14.39
N LEU A 160 -5.94 -0.44 14.73
CA LEU A 160 -5.30 -0.13 16.01
C LEU A 160 -6.29 -0.22 17.18
N VAL A 161 -7.46 0.40 17.06
CA VAL A 161 -8.51 0.38 18.09
C VAL A 161 -8.98 -1.04 18.34
N ASP A 162 -9.27 -1.82 17.29
CA ASP A 162 -9.67 -3.22 17.40
C ASP A 162 -8.61 -4.08 18.08
N ALA A 163 -7.33 -3.79 17.86
CA ALA A 163 -6.24 -4.49 18.54
C ALA A 163 -6.21 -4.16 20.04
N LEU A 164 -6.41 -2.89 20.42
CA LEU A 164 -6.47 -2.45 21.81
C LEU A 164 -7.70 -3.00 22.54
N ASP A 165 -8.87 -2.99 21.91
CA ASP A 165 -10.11 -3.51 22.50
C ASP A 165 -10.03 -5.01 22.78
N ARG A 166 -9.46 -5.76 21.84
CA ARG A 166 -9.16 -7.20 22.03
C ARG A 166 -8.15 -7.44 23.15
N ALA A 167 -7.18 -6.54 23.31
CA ALA A 167 -6.17 -6.64 24.36
C ALA A 167 -6.79 -6.48 25.75
N ILE A 168 -7.59 -5.44 25.93
CA ILE A 168 -8.15 -5.04 27.23
C ILE A 168 -9.38 -5.89 27.58
N GLY A 169 -9.88 -6.70 26.64
CA GLY A 169 -11.01 -7.61 26.87
C GLY A 169 -12.34 -6.89 26.97
N LEU A 170 -12.45 -5.67 26.42
CA LEU A 170 -13.69 -4.88 26.40
C LEU A 170 -14.72 -5.42 25.39
N GLY A 171 -14.33 -6.36 24.52
CA GLY A 171 -15.16 -6.94 23.46
C GLY A 171 -15.61 -8.39 23.70
N ARG A 172 -15.88 -8.80 24.95
CA ARG A 172 -16.57 -10.06 25.26
C ARG A 172 -17.69 -9.88 26.26
#